data_AF-A0A7S4KQ88-F1
#
_entry.id   AF-A0A7S4KQ88-F1
#
_cell.length_a   1.000
_cell.length_b   1.000
_cell.length_c   1.000
_cell.angle_alpha   90.00
_cell.angle_beta   90.00
_cell.angle_gamma   90.00
#
_symmetry.space_group_name_H-M   'P 1'
#
loop_
_entity.id
_entity.type
_entity.pdbx_description
1 polymer ?
#
loop_
_entity_poly.entity_id
_entity_poly.type
_entity_poly.pdbx_seq_one_letter_code
_entity_poly.pdbx_strand_id
1 'polypeptide(L)'
;MGKKDKSEKSEKKKESLDYTIKPEDVTPKIDTSNWPLLLKNYDKLNIRTGHYTPIPNGCSPLKRPILEYVRYGVINLDKPANPSSHEVVAWIRRILRVDKTGDSGTLDPK
;
A
#
# COMPACT_ATOMS: atom_id res chain seq x y z
N MET A 1 -39.82 55.39 13.77
CA MET A 1 -39.48 55.45 12.33
C MET A 1 -38.06 55.97 12.22
N GLY A 2 -37.07 55.33 11.60
CA GLY A 2 -37.08 54.29 10.57
C GLY A 2 -35.96 54.64 9.59
N LYS A 3 -34.83 53.93 9.69
CA LYS A 3 -33.82 53.61 8.67
C LYS A 3 -33.31 54.71 7.72
N LYS A 4 -32.00 54.91 7.72
CA LYS A 4 -31.16 54.57 6.54
C LYS A 4 -29.67 54.53 6.90
N ASP A 5 -29.19 53.33 7.19
CA ASP A 5 -27.78 52.96 7.15
C ASP A 5 -27.24 53.16 5.72
N LYS A 6 -26.23 54.02 5.56
CA LYS A 6 -25.36 54.01 4.38
C LYS A 6 -24.24 53.00 4.66
N SER A 7 -24.48 51.76 4.26
CA SER A 7 -23.45 50.73 4.19
C SER A 7 -22.48 51.07 3.05
N GLU A 8 -21.25 51.40 3.40
CA GLU A 8 -20.12 51.38 2.48
C GLU A 8 -19.91 49.93 2.01
N LYS A 9 -20.27 49.66 0.75
CA LYS A 9 -19.94 48.41 0.08
C LYS A 9 -18.43 48.36 -0.13
N SER A 10 -17.74 47.57 0.68
CA SER A 10 -16.38 47.12 0.38
C SER A 10 -16.42 46.23 -0.85
N GLU A 11 -15.90 46.75 -1.96
CA GLU A 11 -15.65 45.98 -3.17
C GLU A 11 -14.64 44.87 -2.85
N LYS A 12 -15.12 43.64 -2.70
CA LYS A 12 -14.27 42.46 -2.69
C LYS A 12 -13.63 42.35 -4.08
N LYS A 13 -12.38 42.79 -4.20
CA LYS A 13 -11.50 42.46 -5.33
C LYS A 13 -11.54 40.94 -5.50
N LYS A 14 -12.11 40.48 -6.63
CA LYS A 14 -11.91 39.13 -7.12
C LYS A 14 -10.41 38.96 -7.36
N GLU A 15 -9.73 38.28 -6.46
CA GLU A 15 -8.42 37.71 -6.77
C GLU A 15 -8.61 36.83 -8.00
N SER A 16 -8.01 37.25 -9.10
CA SER A 16 -7.77 36.40 -10.26
C SER A 16 -6.97 35.20 -9.76
N LEU A 17 -7.65 34.06 -9.59
CA LEU A 17 -6.99 32.78 -9.39
C LEU A 17 -6.23 32.48 -10.68
N ASP A 18 -4.98 32.90 -10.68
CA ASP A 18 -4.01 32.63 -11.73
C ASP A 18 -3.69 31.13 -11.66
N TYR A 19 -4.32 30.34 -12.54
CA TYR A 19 -4.11 28.89 -12.64
C TYR A 19 -2.77 28.57 -13.34
N THR A 20 -1.72 29.28 -12.98
CA THR A 20 -0.40 29.16 -13.59
C THR A 20 0.49 28.33 -12.67
N ILE A 21 0.92 27.17 -13.14
CA ILE A 21 1.92 26.34 -12.46
C ILE A 21 3.23 27.12 -12.50
N LYS A 22 3.69 27.58 -11.33
CA LYS A 22 4.98 28.28 -11.22
C LYS A 22 6.10 27.25 -11.35
N PRO A 23 7.20 27.58 -12.04
CA PRO A 23 8.38 26.73 -12.04
C PRO A 23 8.92 26.64 -10.60
N GLU A 24 8.99 25.43 -10.08
CA GLU A 24 9.58 25.11 -8.78
C GLU A 24 10.90 24.37 -9.01
N ASP A 25 11.98 24.80 -8.37
CA ASP A 25 13.31 24.18 -8.48
C ASP A 25 13.37 22.76 -7.87
N VAL A 26 12.32 22.36 -7.15
CA VAL A 26 12.26 21.11 -6.39
C VAL A 26 11.05 20.32 -6.86
N THR A 27 11.29 19.12 -7.39
CA THR A 27 10.20 18.17 -7.66
C THR A 27 9.46 17.87 -6.36
N PRO A 28 8.12 18.00 -6.31
CA PRO A 28 7.36 17.71 -5.11
C PRO A 28 7.59 16.27 -4.67
N LYS A 29 7.78 16.07 -3.36
CA LYS A 29 7.94 14.73 -2.80
C LYS A 29 6.69 13.91 -3.12
N ILE A 30 6.89 12.78 -3.80
CA ILE A 30 5.82 11.83 -4.05
C ILE A 30 5.39 11.30 -2.68
N ASP A 31 4.11 11.48 -2.33
CA ASP A 31 3.56 10.88 -1.12
C ASP A 31 3.44 9.36 -1.32
N THR A 32 4.28 8.61 -0.62
CA THR A 32 4.28 7.13 -0.66
C THR A 32 3.66 6.50 0.60
N SER A 33 2.97 7.29 1.43
CA SER A 33 2.35 6.82 2.68
C SER A 33 1.28 5.74 2.48
N ASN A 34 0.61 5.75 1.33
CA ASN A 34 -0.45 4.80 0.96
C ASN A 34 0.04 3.69 0.01
N TRP A 35 1.33 3.63 -0.29
CA TRP A 35 1.86 2.56 -1.13
C TRP A 35 1.81 1.21 -0.38
N PRO A 36 1.57 0.09 -1.08
CA PRO A 36 1.30 -1.18 -0.43
C PRO A 36 2.56 -1.84 0.13
N LEU A 37 2.35 -2.63 1.18
CA LEU A 37 3.34 -3.57 1.75
C LEU A 37 4.68 -2.88 2.05
N LEU A 38 5.78 -3.43 1.50
CA LEU A 38 7.14 -2.99 1.75
C LEU A 38 7.49 -1.65 1.09
N LEU A 39 6.65 -1.15 0.18
CA LEU A 39 6.87 0.14 -0.48
C LEU A 39 6.18 1.30 0.23
N LYS A 40 5.51 1.05 1.35
CA LYS A 40 4.92 2.09 2.19
C LYS A 40 6.01 2.99 2.77
N ASN A 41 5.88 4.31 2.60
CA ASN A 41 6.87 5.31 3.02
C ASN A 41 8.26 5.12 2.38
N TYR A 42 8.31 4.66 1.13
CA TYR A 42 9.53 4.55 0.34
C TYR A 42 10.36 5.85 0.33
N ASP A 43 9.72 7.01 0.37
CA ASP A 43 10.36 8.34 0.43
C ASP A 43 11.26 8.55 1.66
N LYS A 44 11.08 7.75 2.72
CA LYS A 44 11.88 7.83 3.95
C LYS A 44 13.19 7.03 3.88
N LEU A 45 13.42 6.27 2.80
CA LEU A 45 14.66 5.53 2.62
C LEU A 45 15.81 6.48 2.22
N ASN A 46 17.01 6.21 2.74
CA ASN A 46 18.20 6.96 2.35
C ASN A 46 18.56 6.66 0.89
N ILE A 47 18.66 7.70 0.07
CA ILE A 47 18.98 7.57 -1.35
C ILE A 47 20.49 7.60 -1.54
N ARG A 48 21.05 6.48 -2.01
CA ARG A 48 22.47 6.41 -2.42
C ARG A 48 22.71 6.92 -3.84
N THR A 49 21.81 6.60 -4.77
CA THR A 49 21.81 7.08 -6.16
C THR A 49 20.36 7.21 -6.64
N GLY A 50 20.06 8.29 -7.36
CA GLY A 50 18.75 8.49 -8.00
C GLY A 50 18.62 7.89 -9.40
N HIS A 51 19.70 7.30 -9.93
CA HIS A 51 19.81 6.93 -11.35
C HIS A 51 20.04 5.42 -11.47
N TYR A 52 19.18 4.76 -12.24
CA TYR A 52 19.31 3.35 -12.64
C TYR A 52 18.50 3.10 -13.92
N THR A 53 18.76 2.01 -14.63
CA THR A 53 17.96 1.58 -15.79
C THR A 53 16.97 0.50 -15.35
N PRO A 54 15.65 0.76 -15.33
CA PRO A 54 14.67 -0.26 -14.97
C PRO A 54 14.70 -1.43 -15.96
N ILE A 55 14.81 -2.66 -15.44
CA ILE A 55 14.74 -3.88 -16.24
C ILE A 55 13.31 -4.42 -16.11
N PRO A 56 12.61 -4.75 -17.22
CA PRO A 56 11.21 -5.17 -17.21
C PRO A 56 11.02 -6.63 -16.76
N ASN A 57 11.70 -7.04 -15.70
CA ASN A 57 11.64 -8.39 -15.14
C ASN A 57 10.97 -8.39 -13.76
N GLY A 58 10.11 -9.37 -13.52
CA GLY A 58 9.36 -9.49 -12.26
C GLY A 58 8.16 -8.54 -12.19
N CYS A 59 7.57 -8.45 -10.99
CA CYS A 59 6.38 -7.63 -10.74
C CYS A 59 6.27 -7.26 -9.26
N SER A 60 5.43 -6.27 -8.94
CA SER A 60 5.14 -5.94 -7.55
C SER A 60 4.36 -7.08 -6.88
N PRO A 61 4.49 -7.27 -5.54
CA PRO A 61 3.89 -8.44 -4.87
C PRO A 61 2.39 -8.62 -5.12
N LEU A 62 1.63 -7.52 -5.19
CA LEU A 62 0.18 -7.54 -5.43
C LEU A 62 -0.22 -7.70 -6.91
N LYS A 63 0.76 -7.70 -7.83
CA LYS A 63 0.55 -7.89 -9.28
C LYS A 63 1.12 -9.22 -9.79
N ARG A 64 1.53 -10.13 -8.89
CA ARG A 64 2.05 -11.45 -9.28
C ARG A 64 0.98 -12.28 -10.00
N PRO A 65 1.35 -13.05 -11.04
CA PRO A 65 0.49 -14.10 -11.57
C PRO A 65 0.08 -15.06 -10.46
N ILE A 66 -1.15 -15.60 -10.53
CA ILE A 66 -1.75 -16.35 -9.43
C ILE A 66 -0.86 -17.50 -8.90
N LEU A 67 -0.21 -18.25 -9.79
CA LEU A 67 0.66 -19.36 -9.41
C LEU A 67 1.88 -18.87 -8.61
N GLU A 68 2.47 -17.75 -9.02
CA GLU A 68 3.60 -17.14 -8.32
C GLU A 68 3.15 -16.49 -7.00
N TYR A 69 1.97 -15.89 -6.98
CA TYR A 69 1.37 -15.33 -5.77
C TYR A 69 1.18 -16.41 -4.69
N VAL A 70 0.65 -17.58 -5.07
CA VAL A 70 0.50 -18.73 -4.16
C VAL A 70 1.86 -19.29 -3.73
N ARG A 71 2.83 -19.39 -4.66
CA ARG A 71 4.19 -19.88 -4.35
C ARG A 71 4.90 -19.04 -3.29
N TYR A 72 4.70 -17.72 -3.27
CA TYR A 72 5.25 -16.80 -2.27
C TYR A 72 4.20 -16.36 -1.23
N GLY A 73 3.11 -17.11 -1.09
CA GLY A 73 1.99 -16.76 -0.23
C GLY A 73 2.21 -17.13 1.23
N VAL A 74 1.53 -16.39 2.12
CA VAL A 74 1.40 -16.71 3.54
C VAL A 74 -0.09 -16.65 3.89
N ILE A 75 -0.56 -17.61 4.68
CA ILE A 75 -1.95 -17.68 5.13
C ILE A 75 -1.97 -17.45 6.64
N ASN A 76 -2.64 -16.38 7.08
CA ASN A 76 -2.96 -16.18 8.48
C ASN A 76 -4.15 -17.08 8.84
N LEU A 77 -3.86 -18.31 9.23
CA LEU A 77 -4.86 -19.34 9.45
C LEU A 77 -5.33 -19.35 10.90
N ASP A 78 -6.65 -19.31 11.09
CA ASP A 78 -7.26 -19.68 12.36
C ASP A 78 -7.36 -21.21 12.45
N LYS A 79 -6.49 -21.81 13.27
CA LYS A 79 -6.37 -23.27 13.37
C LYS A 79 -7.54 -23.83 14.19
N PRO A 80 -8.33 -24.79 13.67
CA PRO A 80 -9.39 -25.42 14.45
C PRO A 80 -8.85 -26.25 15.62
N ALA A 81 -9.67 -26.41 16.67
CA ALA A 81 -9.40 -27.31 17.79
C ALA A 81 -9.44 -28.78 17.34
N ASN A 82 -8.65 -29.64 18.01
CA ASN A 82 -8.39 -31.06 17.75
C ASN A 82 -7.26 -31.43 16.75
N PRO A 83 -7.27 -31.07 15.45
CA PRO A 83 -6.24 -31.57 14.55
C PRO A 83 -4.87 -30.99 14.91
N SER A 84 -3.82 -31.77 14.72
CA SER A 84 -2.44 -31.30 14.88
C SER A 84 -2.11 -30.23 13.83
N SER A 85 -1.11 -29.39 14.13
CA SER A 85 -0.65 -28.37 13.17
C SER A 85 -0.12 -29.02 11.87
N HIS A 86 0.52 -30.19 11.98
CA HIS A 86 0.99 -30.97 10.83
C HIS A 86 -0.15 -31.47 9.93
N GLU A 87 -1.27 -31.92 10.51
CA GLU A 87 -2.45 -32.35 9.74
C GLU A 87 -3.07 -31.19 8.97
N VAL A 88 -3.25 -30.05 9.65
CA VAL A 88 -3.82 -28.84 9.03
C VAL A 88 -2.96 -28.36 7.88
N VAL A 89 -1.64 -28.30 8.06
CA VAL A 89 -0.68 -27.95 7.01
C VAL A 89 -0.75 -28.94 5.84
N ALA A 90 -0.88 -30.24 6.11
CA ALA A 90 -1.02 -31.27 5.07
C ALA A 90 -2.33 -31.12 4.27
N TRP A 91 -3.43 -30.73 4.91
CA TRP A 91 -4.69 -30.44 4.21
C TRP A 91 -4.56 -29.24 3.29
N ILE A 92 -3.96 -28.14 3.76
CA ILE A 92 -3.72 -26.93 2.94
C ILE A 92 -2.88 -27.29 1.71
N ARG A 93 -1.80 -28.06 1.91
CA ARG A 93 -0.95 -28.55 0.82
C ARG A 93 -1.76 -29.31 -0.24
N ARG A 94 -2.64 -30.21 0.19
CA ARG A 94 -3.51 -31.00 -0.70
C ARG A 94 -4.55 -30.14 -1.43
N ILE A 95 -5.19 -29.19 -0.72
CA ILE A 95 -6.22 -28.30 -1.28
C ILE A 95 -5.62 -27.40 -2.35
N LEU A 96 -4.50 -26.74 -2.05
CA LEU A 96 -3.84 -25.80 -2.96
C LEU A 96 -2.95 -26.49 -4.00
N ARG A 97 -2.71 -27.80 -3.85
CA ARG A 97 -1.86 -28.62 -4.73
C ARG A 97 -0.44 -28.06 -4.89
N VAL A 98 0.15 -27.65 -3.77
CA VAL A 98 1.50 -27.07 -3.73
C VAL A 98 2.53 -28.09 -3.27
N ASP A 99 3.78 -27.91 -3.69
CA ASP A 99 4.86 -28.86 -3.40
C ASP A 99 5.30 -28.84 -1.94
N LYS A 100 5.27 -27.66 -1.30
CA LYS A 100 5.79 -27.43 0.05
C LYS A 100 4.88 -26.49 0.82
N THR A 101 4.77 -26.75 2.13
CA THR A 101 4.05 -25.94 3.11
C THR A 101 4.75 -26.06 4.46
N GLY A 102 4.60 -25.06 5.34
CA GLY A 102 5.10 -25.09 6.71
C GLY A 102 4.27 -24.17 7.61
N ASP A 103 4.35 -24.38 8.92
CA ASP A 103 3.76 -23.54 9.96
C ASP A 103 4.82 -22.69 10.68
N SER A 104 4.39 -21.64 11.37
CA SER A 104 5.25 -20.75 12.17
C SER A 104 5.56 -21.29 13.57
N GLY A 105 4.92 -22.39 13.97
CA GLY A 105 5.07 -23.02 15.27
C GLY A 105 3.92 -23.98 15.55
N THR A 106 4.22 -25.08 16.23
CA THR A 106 3.23 -26.11 16.54
C THR A 106 2.30 -25.64 17.66
N LEU A 107 1.02 -25.56 17.35
CA LEU A 107 -0.05 -25.45 18.34
C LEU A 107 -0.54 -26.86 18.70
N ASP A 108 -0.58 -27.14 20.01
CA ASP A 108 -1.03 -28.43 20.52
C ASP A 108 -2.51 -28.70 20.19
N PRO A 109 -2.87 -29.97 19.94
CA PRO A 109 -4.26 -30.41 19.99
C PRO A 109 -4.90 -30.05 21.34
N LYS A 110 -6.12 -29.51 21.27
CA LYS A 110 -7.04 -29.39 22.41
C LYS A 110 -8.18 -30.36 22.21
#